data_AF-A0A7G8H947-F1
#
_entry.id   AF-A0A7G8H947-F1
#
_cell.length_a   1.000
_cell.length_b   1.000
_cell.length_c   1.000
_cell.angle_alpha   90.00
_cell.angle_beta   90.00
_cell.angle_gamma   90.00
#
_symmetry.space_group_name_H-M   'P 1'
#
loop_
_entity.id
_entity.type
_entity.pdbx_description
1 polymer ?
#
loop_
_entity_poly.entity_id
_entity_poly.type
_entity_poly.pdbx_seq_one_letter_code
_entity_poly.pdbx_strand_id
1 'polypeptide(L)'
;MTFTEVVVSAVILGISSQVSLQGWSRTSQATASSARTDQQVRLLEQRLLASRRALASALVVDADCRWDREAVAGVLKGLSKDANLETSWRFEPSADGLWLVVELKDPDVAKAFKRSQLVTPAGLGHCSREVSDAQ
;
A
#
# COMPACT_ATOMS: atom_id res chain seq x y z
N MET A 1 -4.12 34.76 51.96
CA MET A 1 -4.38 34.72 50.52
C MET A 1 -4.26 36.12 49.98
N THR A 2 -3.16 36.45 49.30
CA THR A 2 -2.91 37.82 48.80
C THR A 2 -3.27 37.93 47.32
N PHE A 3 -3.63 39.13 46.85
CA PHE A 3 -3.97 39.38 45.45
C PHE A 3 -2.88 38.90 44.48
N THR A 4 -1.61 39.03 44.87
CA THR A 4 -0.45 38.55 44.10
C THR A 4 -0.42 37.02 43.94
N GLU A 5 -0.84 36.27 44.95
CA GLU A 5 -0.90 34.81 44.94
C GLU A 5 -1.96 34.29 43.95
N VAL A 6 -3.11 34.98 43.87
CA VAL A 6 -4.19 34.67 42.93
C VAL A 6 -3.78 34.99 41.49
N VAL A 7 -3.11 36.13 41.27
CA VAL A 7 -2.62 36.52 39.94
C VAL A 7 -1.59 35.53 39.41
N VAL A 8 -0.63 35.12 40.24
CA VAL A 8 0.38 34.11 39.85
C VAL A 8 -0.29 32.79 39.50
N SER A 9 -1.24 32.33 40.32
CA SER A 9 -2.00 31.10 40.07
C SER A 9 -2.79 31.16 38.76
N ALA A 10 -3.46 32.29 38.49
CA ALA A 10 -4.22 32.50 37.25
C ALA A 10 -3.31 32.52 36.01
N VAL A 11 -2.13 33.15 36.09
CA VAL A 11 -1.15 33.16 34.99
C VAL A 11 -0.61 31.76 34.71
N ILE A 12 -0.24 31.00 35.76
CA ILE A 12 0.23 29.61 35.61
C ILE A 12 -0.86 28.74 34.97
N LEU A 13 -2.11 28.88 35.43
CA LEU A 13 -3.25 28.15 34.87
C LEU A 13 -3.51 28.52 33.41
N GLY A 14 -3.44 29.81 33.07
CA GLY A 14 -3.61 30.30 31.70
C GLY A 14 -2.55 29.73 30.75
N ILE A 15 -1.27 29.80 31.13
CA ILE A 15 -0.16 29.27 30.32
C ILE A 15 -0.27 27.75 30.20
N SER A 16 -0.53 27.04 31.31
CA SER A 16 -0.64 25.57 31.32
C SER A 16 -1.80 25.09 30.44
N SER A 17 -2.93 25.80 30.45
CA SER A 17 -4.08 25.48 29.61
C SER A 17 -3.77 25.68 28.12
N GLN A 18 -3.10 26.78 27.77
CA GLN A 18 -2.71 27.05 26.37
C GLN A 18 -1.71 26.03 25.84
N VAL A 19 -0.68 25.70 26.63
CA VAL A 19 0.31 24.67 26.26
C VAL A 19 -0.36 23.29 26.11
N SER A 20 -1.29 22.97 27.02
CA SER A 20 -2.05 21.71 26.95
C SER A 20 -2.89 21.64 25.67
N LEU A 21 -3.66 22.68 25.35
CA LEU A 21 -4.50 22.71 24.14
C LEU A 21 -3.68 22.63 22.85
N GLN A 22 -2.55 23.34 22.78
CA GLN A 22 -1.65 23.25 21.64
C GLN A 22 -1.02 21.85 21.52
N GLY A 23 -0.64 21.24 22.65
CA GLY A 23 -0.15 19.86 22.68
C GLY A 23 -1.18 18.85 22.20
N TRP A 24 -2.43 18.97 22.67
CA TRP A 24 -3.55 18.13 22.24
C TRP A 24 -3.87 18.32 20.76
N SER A 25 -3.89 19.56 20.27
CA SER A 25 -4.16 19.86 18.85
C SER A 25 -3.07 19.31 17.92
N ARG A 26 -1.80 19.39 18.31
CA ARG A 26 -0.71 18.82 17.51
C ARG A 26 -0.78 17.30 17.48
N THR A 27 -1.06 16.68 18.62
CA THR A 27 -1.21 15.24 18.73
C THR A 27 -2.39 14.75 17.92
N SER A 28 -3.55 15.40 17.99
CA SER A 28 -4.74 15.01 17.22
C SER A 28 -4.52 15.15 15.72
N GLN A 29 -3.84 16.21 15.28
CA GLN A 29 -3.46 16.39 13.88
C GLN A 29 -2.48 15.30 13.41
N ALA A 30 -1.47 14.96 14.23
CA ALA A 30 -0.54 13.88 13.93
C ALA A 30 -1.28 12.53 13.81
N THR A 31 -2.18 12.20 14.74
CA THR A 31 -3.01 10.99 14.69
C THR A 31 -3.88 10.95 13.43
N ALA A 32 -4.54 12.06 13.07
CA ALA A 32 -5.36 12.13 11.87
C ALA A 32 -4.53 11.90 10.59
N SER A 33 -3.33 12.49 10.52
CA SER A 33 -2.42 12.29 9.38
C SER A 33 -1.91 10.85 9.27
N SER A 34 -1.64 10.21 10.42
CA SER A 34 -1.24 8.80 10.48
C SER A 34 -2.38 7.90 10.01
N ALA A 35 -3.60 8.11 10.51
CA ALA A 35 -4.77 7.33 10.12
C ALA A 35 -5.06 7.43 8.62
N ARG A 36 -4.91 8.63 8.03
CA ARG A 36 -5.03 8.83 6.59
C ARG A 36 -3.98 8.03 5.82
N THR A 37 -2.73 8.05 6.27
CA THR A 37 -1.64 7.29 5.63
C THR A 37 -1.89 5.79 5.70
N ASP A 38 -2.31 5.28 6.85
CA ASP A 38 -2.63 3.86 7.03
C ASP A 38 -3.77 3.43 6.10
N GLN A 39 -4.80 4.28 5.93
CA GLN A 39 -5.89 4.02 5.00
C GLN A 39 -5.38 3.94 3.56
N GLN A 40 -4.49 4.84 3.14
CA GLN A 40 -3.90 4.84 1.79
C GLN A 40 -3.07 3.57 1.54
N VAL A 41 -2.24 3.17 2.50
CA VAL A 41 -1.44 1.92 2.41
C VAL A 41 -2.33 0.70 2.31
N ARG A 42 -3.42 0.64 3.11
CA ARG A 42 -4.38 -0.47 3.05
C ARG A 42 -5.03 -0.59 1.67
N LEU A 43 -5.40 0.51 1.02
CA LEU A 43 -5.98 0.49 -0.32
C LEU A 43 -5.00 -0.08 -1.36
N LEU A 44 -3.72 0.31 -1.30
CA LEU A 44 -2.68 -0.24 -2.16
C LEU A 44 -2.51 -1.74 -1.99
N GLU A 45 -2.42 -2.21 -0.75
CA GLU A 45 -2.24 -3.63 -0.45
C GLU A 45 -3.49 -4.46 -0.84
N GLN A 46 -4.69 -3.94 -0.62
CA GLN A 46 -5.92 -4.58 -1.09
C GLN A 46 -5.93 -4.74 -2.61
N ARG A 47 -5.51 -3.70 -3.35
CA ARG A 47 -5.42 -3.75 -4.81
C ARG A 47 -4.36 -4.74 -5.29
N LEU A 48 -3.22 -4.82 -4.62
CA LEU A 48 -2.18 -5.81 -4.92
C LEU A 48 -2.64 -7.24 -4.61
N LEU A 49 -3.37 -7.45 -3.53
CA LEU A 49 -3.92 -8.77 -3.21
C LEU A 49 -4.98 -9.19 -4.24
N ALA A 50 -5.87 -8.29 -4.65
CA ALA A 50 -6.89 -8.57 -5.65
C ALA A 50 -6.28 -8.95 -7.00
N SER A 51 -5.28 -8.19 -7.45
CA SER A 51 -4.56 -8.47 -8.69
C SER A 51 -3.75 -9.77 -8.63
N ARG A 52 -3.09 -10.07 -7.51
CA ARG A 52 -2.43 -11.37 -7.30
C ARG A 52 -3.41 -12.54 -7.35
N ARG A 53 -4.57 -12.42 -6.71
CA ARG A 53 -5.62 -13.45 -6.77
C ARG A 53 -6.14 -13.66 -8.18
N ALA A 54 -6.31 -12.58 -8.94
CA ALA A 54 -6.68 -12.68 -10.35
C ALA A 54 -5.57 -13.39 -11.17
N LEU A 55 -4.30 -13.03 -10.96
CA LEU A 55 -3.15 -13.69 -11.62
C LEU A 55 -2.98 -15.16 -11.21
N ALA A 56 -3.43 -15.56 -10.01
CA ALA A 56 -3.46 -16.95 -9.60
C ALA A 56 -4.46 -17.79 -10.42
N SER A 57 -5.41 -17.16 -11.12
CA SER A 57 -6.27 -17.82 -12.12
C SER A 57 -5.79 -17.68 -13.55
N ALA A 58 -4.68 -16.96 -13.80
CA ALA A 58 -4.14 -16.81 -15.15
C ALA A 58 -3.44 -18.10 -15.60
N LEU A 59 -3.58 -18.43 -16.88
CA LEU A 59 -2.91 -19.58 -17.48
C LEU A 59 -1.39 -19.35 -17.56
N VAL A 60 -0.65 -20.45 -17.44
CA VAL A 60 0.80 -20.50 -17.62
C VAL A 60 1.13 -21.40 -18.81
N VAL A 61 2.29 -21.16 -19.41
CA VAL A 61 2.85 -22.05 -20.43
C VAL A 61 3.42 -23.26 -19.69
N ASP A 62 2.65 -24.34 -19.62
CA ASP A 62 2.88 -25.53 -18.79
C ASP A 62 4.30 -26.10 -18.87
N ALA A 63 4.91 -26.12 -20.06
CA ALA A 63 6.22 -26.76 -20.27
C ALA A 63 7.40 -26.04 -19.60
N ASP A 64 7.32 -24.71 -19.45
CA ASP A 64 8.42 -23.88 -18.92
C ASP A 64 8.03 -23.09 -17.66
N CYS A 65 6.80 -23.30 -17.16
CA CYS A 65 6.18 -22.50 -16.12
C CYS A 65 6.37 -20.99 -16.28
N ARG A 66 6.16 -20.49 -17.50
CA ARG A 66 6.21 -19.06 -17.82
C ARG A 66 4.81 -18.48 -17.92
N TRP A 67 4.67 -17.17 -17.72
CA TRP A 67 3.39 -16.51 -17.99
C TRP A 67 3.01 -16.61 -19.47
N ASP A 68 1.77 -17.02 -19.74
CA ASP A 68 1.15 -16.69 -21.01
C ASP A 68 0.83 -15.18 -21.01
N ARG A 69 1.49 -14.45 -21.90
CA ARG A 69 1.40 -12.98 -21.96
C ARG A 69 -0.02 -12.52 -22.31
N GLU A 70 -0.74 -13.26 -23.15
CA GLU A 70 -2.09 -12.91 -23.56
C GLU A 70 -3.09 -13.19 -22.44
N ALA A 71 -2.98 -14.36 -21.80
CA ALA A 71 -3.82 -14.71 -20.67
C ALA A 71 -3.66 -13.72 -19.50
N VAL A 72 -2.40 -13.39 -19.14
CA VAL A 72 -2.10 -12.40 -18.10
C VAL A 72 -2.64 -11.02 -18.47
N ALA A 73 -2.43 -10.56 -19.71
CA ALA A 73 -2.97 -9.28 -20.15
C ALA A 73 -4.50 -9.25 -20.11
N GLY A 74 -5.17 -10.36 -20.45
CA GLY A 74 -6.62 -10.51 -20.36
C GLY A 74 -7.13 -10.40 -18.92
N VAL A 75 -6.52 -11.13 -18.00
CA VAL A 75 -6.83 -11.07 -16.56
C VAL A 75 -6.65 -9.65 -16.01
N LEU A 76 -5.52 -9.00 -16.33
CA LEU A 76 -5.22 -7.64 -15.86
C LEU A 76 -6.16 -6.57 -16.44
N LYS A 77 -6.63 -6.74 -17.68
CA LYS A 77 -7.65 -5.88 -18.28
C LYS A 77 -9.03 -6.10 -17.65
N GLY A 78 -9.33 -7.32 -17.20
CA GLY A 78 -10.60 -7.68 -16.55
C GLY A 78 -10.73 -7.18 -15.11
N LEU A 79 -9.63 -6.77 -14.47
CA LEU A 79 -9.67 -6.17 -13.13
C LEU A 79 -10.45 -4.86 -13.15
N SER A 80 -11.41 -4.73 -12.23
CA SER A 80 -12.18 -3.49 -12.05
C SER A 80 -11.24 -2.30 -11.88
N LYS A 81 -11.52 -1.20 -12.58
CA LYS A 81 -10.72 0.03 -12.46
C LYS A 81 -11.11 0.74 -11.17
N ASP A 82 -10.12 1.19 -10.43
CA ASP A 82 -10.33 2.05 -9.27
C ASP A 82 -10.12 3.51 -9.71
N ALA A 83 -10.99 4.41 -9.25
CA ALA A 83 -10.90 5.83 -9.56
C ALA A 83 -9.68 6.48 -8.89
N ASN A 84 -9.30 5.99 -7.72
CA ASN A 84 -8.26 6.56 -6.86
C ASN A 84 -6.90 5.87 -7.03
N LEU A 85 -6.85 4.75 -7.76
CA LEU A 85 -5.63 4.00 -7.98
C LEU A 85 -5.30 3.89 -9.47
N GLU A 86 -4.01 3.92 -9.76
CA GLU A 86 -3.45 3.51 -11.03
C GLU A 86 -2.78 2.14 -10.87
N THR A 87 -2.98 1.26 -11.84
CA THR A 87 -2.31 -0.03 -11.88
C THR A 87 -1.58 -0.13 -13.21
N SER A 88 -0.27 -0.26 -13.16
CA SER A 88 0.59 -0.50 -14.32
C SER A 88 1.35 -1.80 -14.13
N TRP A 89 1.74 -2.42 -15.24
CA TRP A 89 2.45 -3.69 -15.20
C TRP A 89 3.44 -3.79 -16.36
N ARG A 90 4.49 -4.58 -16.15
CA ARG A 90 5.49 -4.90 -17.18
C ARG A 90 6.01 -6.32 -16.97
N PHE A 91 6.24 -7.05 -18.05
CA PHE A 91 6.94 -8.33 -17.97
C PHE A 91 8.42 -8.10 -17.68
N GLU A 92 8.97 -8.88 -16.77
CA GLU A 92 10.39 -8.91 -16.42
C GLU A 92 11.05 -10.08 -17.16
N PRO A 93 11.80 -9.83 -18.24
CA PRO A 93 12.40 -10.88 -19.05
C PRO A 93 13.47 -11.69 -18.30
N SER A 94 14.09 -11.12 -17.27
CA SER A 94 15.16 -11.78 -16.51
C SER A 94 14.67 -12.76 -15.44
N ALA A 95 13.40 -12.68 -15.04
CA ALA A 95 12.85 -13.43 -13.91
C ALA A 95 11.56 -14.21 -14.27
N ASP A 96 11.25 -14.32 -15.58
CA ASP A 96 10.01 -14.91 -16.11
C ASP A 96 8.75 -14.43 -15.35
N GLY A 97 8.77 -13.16 -14.94
CA GLY A 97 7.85 -12.59 -13.98
C GLY A 97 7.11 -11.37 -14.52
N LEU A 98 6.17 -10.88 -13.72
CA LEU A 98 5.41 -9.67 -13.97
C LEU A 98 5.66 -8.69 -12.83
N TRP A 99 6.23 -7.54 -13.14
CA TRP A 99 6.22 -6.40 -12.23
C TRP A 99 4.84 -5.77 -12.26
N LEU A 100 4.17 -5.79 -11.12
CA LEU A 100 2.92 -5.09 -10.89
C LEU A 100 3.19 -3.85 -10.03
N VAL A 101 2.69 -2.72 -10.47
CA VAL A 101 2.82 -1.43 -9.79
C VAL A 101 1.44 -0.86 -9.54
N VAL A 102 1.15 -0.52 -8.30
CA VAL A 102 -0.07 0.18 -7.90
C VAL A 102 0.32 1.52 -7.27
N GLU A 103 -0.34 2.58 -7.69
CA GLU A 103 -0.05 3.95 -7.27
C GLU A 103 -1.34 4.69 -6.93
N LEU A 104 -1.31 5.52 -5.89
CA LEU A 104 -2.44 6.40 -5.57
C LEU A 104 -2.44 7.61 -6.51
N LYS A 105 -3.61 7.94 -7.05
CA LYS A 105 -3.85 9.12 -7.89
C LYS A 105 -4.23 10.36 -7.06
N ASP A 106 -3.61 10.54 -5.90
CA ASP A 106 -3.89 11.71 -5.04
C ASP A 106 -2.96 12.87 -5.45
N PRO A 107 -3.48 13.93 -6.09
CA PRO A 107 -2.67 15.05 -6.59
C PRO A 107 -2.14 15.96 -5.48
N ASP A 108 -2.68 15.85 -4.25
CA ASP A 108 -2.36 16.74 -3.13
C ASP A 108 -1.23 16.22 -2.24
N VAL A 109 -0.66 15.05 -2.54
CA VAL A 109 0.40 14.46 -1.73
C VAL A 109 1.76 14.76 -2.35
N ALA A 110 2.63 15.46 -1.60
CA ALA A 110 4.00 15.77 -2.01
C ALA A 110 4.85 14.52 -2.35
N LYS A 111 4.39 13.32 -1.95
CA LYS A 111 5.02 12.04 -2.26
C LYS A 111 3.95 11.05 -2.71
N ALA A 112 4.02 10.62 -3.96
CA ALA A 112 3.13 9.59 -4.49
C ALA A 112 3.32 8.27 -3.73
N PHE A 113 2.24 7.73 -3.18
CA PHE A 113 2.25 6.41 -2.56
C PHE A 113 2.19 5.35 -3.66
N LYS A 114 3.27 4.60 -3.78
CA LYS A 114 3.46 3.58 -4.81
C LYS A 114 3.96 2.28 -4.19
N ARG A 115 3.43 1.16 -4.68
CA ARG A 115 3.85 -0.17 -4.29
C ARG A 115 4.11 -1.00 -5.54
N SER A 116 5.30 -1.58 -5.61
CA SER A 116 5.73 -2.45 -6.71
C SER A 116 6.00 -3.85 -6.20
N GLN A 117 5.61 -4.85 -6.97
CA GLN A 117 5.77 -6.25 -6.60
C GLN A 117 6.04 -7.11 -7.83
N LEU A 118 7.07 -7.95 -7.75
CA LEU A 118 7.33 -8.98 -8.73
C LEU A 118 6.45 -10.19 -8.44
N VAL A 119 5.71 -10.64 -9.45
CA VAL A 119 4.82 -11.80 -9.38
C VAL A 119 5.28 -12.80 -10.43
N THR A 120 5.67 -13.99 -9.98
CA THR A 120 6.09 -15.10 -10.85
C THR A 120 5.05 -16.22 -10.80
N PRO A 121 4.97 -17.05 -11.86
CA PRO A 121 4.12 -18.24 -11.86
C PRO A 121 4.43 -19.16 -10.67
N ALA A 122 5.72 -19.39 -10.39
CA ALA A 122 6.20 -20.17 -9.26
C ALA A 122 5.75 -19.61 -7.90
N GLY A 123 5.85 -18.28 -7.73
CA GLY A 123 5.41 -17.59 -6.51
C GLY A 123 3.90 -17.62 -6.28
N LEU A 124 3.11 -17.98 -7.30
CA LEU A 124 1.67 -18.19 -7.22
C LEU A 124 1.26 -19.67 -7.18
N GLY A 125 2.21 -20.59 -7.18
CA GLY A 125 1.95 -22.03 -7.07
C GLY A 125 1.53 -22.70 -8.38
N HIS A 126 1.73 -22.06 -9.53
CA HIS A 126 1.42 -22.64 -10.84
C HIS A 126 2.45 -23.67 -11.32
N CYS A 127 3.68 -23.59 -10.81
CA CYS A 127 4.71 -24.54 -11.18
C CYS A 127 4.62 -25.79 -10.31
N SER A 128 4.69 -26.95 -10.95
CA SER A 128 5.01 -28.20 -10.26
C SER A 128 6.29 -28.01 -9.47
N ARG A 129 6.27 -28.43 -8.21
CA ARG A 129 7.50 -28.51 -7.40
C ARG A 129 8.45 -29.43 -8.16
N GLU A 130 9.60 -28.92 -8.58
CA GLU A 130 10.70 -29.80 -9.01
C GLU A 130 11.06 -30.69 -7.82
N VAL A 131 10.44 -31.87 -7.73
CA VAL A 131 11.04 -32.99 -7.03
C VAL A 131 12.08 -33.52 -8.00
N SER A 132 13.24 -32.88 -7.98
CA SER A 132 14.46 -33.48 -8.51
C SER A 132 15.22 -34.11 -7.34
N ASP A 133 14.56 -35.03 -6.62
CA ASP A 133 15.26 -36.09 -5.91
C ASP A 133 15.50 -37.20 -6.93
N ALA A 134 16.59 -37.05 -7.68
CA ALA A 134 17.22 -38.14 -8.41
C ALA A 134 18.67 -37.75 -8.66
N GLN A 135 19.58 -38.14 -7.75
CA GLN A 135 20.35 -39.37 -7.95
C GLN A 135 21.17 -39.72 -6.70
#